data_AF-A0A1A8NMV9-F1
#
_entry.id   AF-A0A1A8NMV9-F1
#
_cell.length_a   1.000
_cell.length_b   1.000
_cell.length_c   1.000
_cell.angle_alpha   90.00
_cell.angle_beta   90.00
_cell.angle_gamma   90.00
#
_symmetry.space_group_name_H-M   'P 1'
#
loop_
_entity.id
_entity.type
_entity.pdbx_description
1 polymer ?
#
loop_
_entity_poly.entity_id
_entity_poly.type
_entity_poly.pdbx_seq_one_letter_code
_entity_poly.pdbx_strand_id
1 'polypeptide(L)'
;VPPPAGEQGCADCPVHHDDTTADCPLHPPGTNSSSDCPVHASGEAADCPMHSKGGGHHECPTHGEGIQPKPSTDCPLHTSGVQISISAPEPEPQEEEAETGNHREPAGGDTGSMTASRESLTRYHGGDNAVGISSNNTLSHVPRTSIFKRPGRKRRHGDETFDHEISAFFPANLDFLALQEVFDHGSTSRLRRQLHRYFPYVLSDVGRYGWKGCCSRFKFLNSGLMLASRYPILDARFECYPNGRGEDALAAKGALFAKVHIGTSHQEQRVVGYLTCTHLHAIEGDASVRCEQLDLLLQWGAEFRQSSSQSPEGEKVLEDLVAFDVVLGDLNFDNCSSEDKLEQQHTLFTQYKDPCRLGPGEDKPWALGTLLDPSGLYDDDVSSPESLQKVMENEEGRKEYLVFPPSKNQCPASSQKGRKIPLKGNGRRIDYILYSDEGLQQDWKLDIEEFSFVTQLAGLTDHLSVAMRLAVSTGEEEP
;
A
#
# COMPACT_ATOMS: atom_id res chain seq x y z
N VAL A 1 36.04 3.75 -64.39
CA VAL A 1 37.43 3.66 -63.87
C VAL A 1 38.12 4.93 -64.30
N PRO A 2 38.62 5.84 -63.43
CA PRO A 2 39.02 5.67 -62.02
C PRO A 2 38.40 6.80 -61.10
N PRO A 3 38.95 7.21 -59.91
CA PRO A 3 38.22 7.28 -58.62
C PRO A 3 38.37 8.67 -57.93
N PRO A 4 38.49 8.78 -56.60
CA PRO A 4 37.44 9.05 -55.60
C PRO A 4 37.39 10.52 -55.15
N ALA A 5 36.22 10.99 -54.70
CA ALA A 5 36.10 12.25 -53.96
C ALA A 5 36.34 11.98 -52.48
N GLY A 6 37.42 12.59 -51.97
CA GLY A 6 37.77 12.59 -50.56
C GLY A 6 36.85 13.45 -49.72
N GLU A 7 36.99 13.22 -48.43
CA GLU A 7 36.40 13.87 -47.26
C GLU A 7 36.17 15.39 -47.41
N GLN A 8 34.97 15.81 -47.06
CA GLN A 8 34.72 17.15 -46.54
C GLN A 8 33.92 17.02 -45.25
N GLY A 9 34.65 17.04 -44.14
CA GLY A 9 34.09 17.08 -42.80
C GLY A 9 33.33 18.38 -42.58
N CYS A 10 32.14 18.26 -42.01
CA CYS A 10 31.44 19.36 -41.38
C CYS A 10 31.69 19.21 -39.87
N ALA A 11 32.63 19.99 -39.36
CA ALA A 11 32.76 20.26 -37.94
C ALA A 11 31.61 21.20 -37.55
N ASP A 12 30.71 20.73 -36.69
CA ASP A 12 30.02 21.48 -35.63
C ASP A 12 28.78 20.68 -35.17
N CYS A 13 29.02 19.73 -34.26
CA CYS A 13 27.99 19.10 -33.44
C CYS A 13 28.48 19.11 -31.99
N PRO A 14 27.74 19.70 -31.03
CA PRO A 14 28.23 19.92 -29.66
C PRO A 14 28.14 18.67 -28.76
N VAL A 15 28.31 17.47 -29.32
CA VAL A 15 28.27 16.20 -28.57
C VAL A 15 29.29 15.19 -29.10
N HIS A 16 30.54 15.61 -29.33
CA HIS A 16 31.64 14.67 -29.51
C HIS A 16 32.92 15.23 -28.87
N HIS A 17 33.29 14.66 -27.72
CA HIS A 17 34.69 14.56 -27.33
C HIS A 17 35.05 13.08 -27.41
N ASP A 18 36.09 12.80 -28.20
CA ASP A 18 36.77 11.52 -28.40
C ASP A 18 36.25 10.56 -29.50
N ASP A 19 37.13 10.41 -30.50
CA ASP A 19 37.14 9.42 -31.59
C ASP A 19 37.21 7.99 -31.03
N THR A 20 36.06 7.39 -30.74
CA THR A 20 35.93 5.93 -30.81
C THR A 20 34.53 5.55 -31.30
N THR A 21 34.49 5.02 -32.52
CA THR A 21 33.34 4.31 -33.10
C THR A 21 33.00 3.08 -32.25
N ALA A 22 31.86 3.10 -31.54
CA ALA A 22 31.22 1.89 -31.03
C ALA A 22 29.70 2.10 -30.83
N ASP A 23 28.93 1.51 -31.75
CA ASP A 23 27.58 0.95 -31.65
C ASP A 23 26.55 1.63 -30.71
N CYS A 24 25.68 2.46 -31.30
CA CYS A 24 24.39 2.81 -30.71
C CYS A 24 23.34 1.75 -31.11
N PRO A 25 22.55 1.18 -30.16
CA PRO A 25 21.55 0.14 -30.44
C PRO A 25 20.34 0.60 -31.27
N LEU A 26 20.36 1.83 -31.81
CA LEU A 26 19.31 2.38 -32.66
C LEU A 26 19.71 2.47 -34.15
N HIS A 27 20.98 2.20 -34.51
CA HIS A 27 21.45 2.32 -35.89
C HIS A 27 22.36 1.14 -36.28
N PRO A 28 21.93 0.25 -37.20
CA PRO A 28 22.81 -0.76 -37.78
C PRO A 28 23.86 -0.10 -38.70
N PRO A 29 25.08 -0.65 -38.79
CA PRO A 29 26.13 -0.09 -39.63
C PRO A 29 25.78 -0.28 -41.13
N GLY A 30 25.77 0.82 -41.90
CA GLY A 30 25.79 0.76 -43.36
C GLY A 30 24.62 1.39 -44.13
N THR A 31 23.80 2.29 -43.55
CA THR A 31 22.75 2.99 -44.30
C THR A 31 23.01 4.50 -44.40
N ASN A 32 23.39 4.95 -45.59
CA ASN A 32 23.76 6.34 -45.92
C ASN A 32 22.64 7.10 -46.67
N SER A 33 21.37 6.91 -46.28
CA SER A 33 20.27 7.66 -46.92
C SER A 33 19.06 7.83 -46.00
N SER A 34 18.64 9.08 -45.83
CA SER A 34 17.62 9.55 -44.90
C SER A 34 16.17 9.30 -45.36
N SER A 35 15.86 8.13 -45.92
CA SER A 35 14.51 7.88 -46.47
C SER A 35 13.81 6.58 -46.03
N ASP A 36 14.41 5.74 -45.18
CA ASP A 36 13.76 4.50 -44.70
C ASP A 36 13.62 4.47 -43.17
N CYS A 37 12.88 5.43 -42.62
CA CYS A 37 12.35 5.35 -41.25
C CYS A 37 10.92 4.79 -41.32
N PRO A 38 10.52 3.79 -40.50
CA PRO A 38 9.20 3.15 -40.59
C PRO A 38 8.00 4.04 -40.24
N VAL A 39 8.24 5.32 -39.93
CA VAL A 39 7.23 6.26 -39.42
C VAL A 39 6.74 7.24 -40.49
N HIS A 40 7.28 7.19 -41.72
CA HIS A 40 6.87 8.12 -42.79
C HIS A 40 6.50 7.39 -44.07
N ALA A 41 5.20 7.17 -44.29
CA ALA A 41 4.67 6.92 -45.63
C ALA A 41 4.43 8.27 -46.31
N SER A 42 5.10 8.48 -47.45
CA SER A 42 4.76 9.43 -48.51
C SER A 42 4.47 10.89 -48.11
N GLY A 43 5.51 11.71 -48.27
CA GLY A 43 5.44 13.02 -48.93
C GLY A 43 4.32 13.98 -48.54
N GLU A 44 4.58 14.79 -47.51
CA GLU A 44 4.29 16.23 -47.49
C GLU A 44 5.02 16.84 -46.28
N ALA A 45 5.84 17.86 -46.53
CA ALA A 45 6.58 18.58 -45.50
C ALA A 45 5.83 19.87 -45.16
N ALA A 46 5.38 20.02 -43.90
CA ALA A 46 5.23 21.31 -43.24
C ALA A 46 4.98 21.13 -41.72
N ASP A 47 5.72 21.90 -40.94
CA ASP A 47 5.50 22.29 -39.53
C ASP A 47 5.58 21.23 -38.42
N CYS A 48 6.81 20.80 -38.14
CA CYS A 48 7.18 20.27 -36.82
C CYS A 48 7.66 21.41 -35.90
N PRO A 49 7.14 21.56 -34.66
CA PRO A 49 7.52 22.64 -33.73
C PRO A 49 8.99 22.65 -33.30
N MET A 50 9.79 21.65 -33.72
CA MET A 50 11.19 21.48 -33.34
C MET A 50 12.19 22.24 -34.22
N HIS A 51 11.75 22.96 -35.26
CA HIS A 51 12.65 23.69 -36.18
C HIS A 51 12.42 25.20 -36.27
N SER A 52 11.97 25.85 -35.19
CA SER A 52 12.00 27.32 -35.13
C SER A 52 13.39 27.81 -34.73
N LYS A 53 14.15 28.33 -35.71
CA LYS A 53 15.35 29.13 -35.51
C LYS A 53 14.97 30.47 -34.85
N GLY A 54 15.30 30.64 -33.58
CA GLY A 54 15.21 31.93 -32.90
C GLY A 54 15.56 31.80 -31.41
N GLY A 55 16.70 32.37 -31.01
CA GLY A 55 17.18 32.33 -29.64
C GLY A 55 16.26 33.07 -28.66
N GLY A 56 16.17 32.52 -27.45
CA GLY A 56 15.48 33.12 -26.31
C GLY A 56 15.80 32.32 -25.06
N HIS A 57 16.75 32.82 -24.27
CA HIS A 57 16.99 32.36 -22.90
C HIS A 57 15.71 32.56 -22.08
N HIS A 58 15.20 31.50 -21.47
CA HIS A 58 14.17 31.63 -20.42
C HIS A 58 14.88 31.72 -19.07
N GLU A 59 15.00 32.94 -18.58
CA GLU A 59 15.43 33.27 -17.23
C GLU A 59 14.41 32.80 -16.19
N CYS A 60 14.91 32.27 -15.08
CA CYS A 60 14.14 32.04 -13.86
C CYS A 60 13.84 33.40 -13.19
N PRO A 61 12.58 33.73 -12.80
CA PRO A 61 12.17 35.09 -12.40
C PRO A 61 12.78 35.65 -11.11
N THR A 62 13.77 34.99 -10.48
CA THR A 62 14.33 35.40 -9.19
C THR A 62 15.84 35.68 -9.19
N HIS A 63 16.52 35.60 -10.33
CA HIS A 63 17.95 35.89 -10.42
C HIS A 63 18.18 37.10 -11.32
N GLY A 64 18.29 38.28 -10.72
CA GLY A 64 18.75 39.49 -11.39
C GLY A 64 20.21 39.37 -11.80
N GLU A 65 20.53 39.93 -12.97
CA GLU A 65 21.84 39.89 -13.63
C GLU A 65 23.01 40.28 -12.70
N GLY A 66 24.06 39.46 -12.72
CA GLY A 66 25.40 39.88 -12.35
C GLY A 66 26.11 39.01 -11.30
N ILE A 67 27.19 38.37 -11.75
CA ILE A 67 28.31 37.75 -11.00
C ILE A 67 28.27 36.20 -10.90
N GLN A 68 29.00 35.58 -11.84
CA GLN A 68 29.80 34.32 -11.81
C GLN A 68 29.15 32.98 -11.35
N PRO A 69 29.46 31.85 -12.01
CA PRO A 69 28.80 30.57 -11.78
C PRO A 69 29.37 29.87 -10.54
N LYS A 70 28.52 29.59 -9.55
CA LYS A 70 28.75 28.52 -8.56
C LYS A 70 27.81 27.35 -8.88
N PRO A 71 28.25 26.10 -8.66
CA PRO A 71 27.43 24.92 -8.96
C PRO A 71 26.15 24.96 -8.11
N SER A 72 25.01 24.91 -8.78
CA SER A 72 23.69 24.90 -8.16
C SER A 72 23.38 23.53 -7.55
N THR A 73 23.85 23.29 -6.34
CA THR A 73 23.35 22.20 -5.48
C THR A 73 22.37 22.67 -4.41
N ASP A 74 22.23 24.00 -4.22
CA ASP A 74 21.38 24.57 -3.15
C ASP A 74 20.18 25.34 -3.70
N CYS A 75 19.40 24.73 -4.61
CA CYS A 75 18.08 25.25 -4.97
C CYS A 75 16.98 24.53 -4.16
N PRO A 76 16.23 25.23 -3.27
CA PRO A 76 15.20 24.62 -2.43
C PRO A 76 13.98 24.04 -3.17
N LEU A 77 13.91 24.22 -4.50
CA LEU A 77 12.84 23.71 -5.36
C LEU A 77 13.19 22.37 -6.04
N HIS A 78 14.39 21.83 -5.80
CA HIS A 78 14.81 20.51 -6.27
C HIS A 78 14.85 19.47 -5.13
N THR A 79 13.98 19.60 -4.14
CA THR A 79 13.66 18.49 -3.25
C THR A 79 12.66 17.58 -3.96
N SER A 80 12.97 16.28 -4.01
CA SER A 80 12.15 15.21 -4.58
C SER A 80 10.81 15.05 -3.85
N GLY A 81 9.92 16.02 -3.96
CA GLY A 81 8.66 16.07 -3.20
C GLY A 81 7.60 15.15 -3.81
N VAL A 82 7.44 13.95 -3.24
CA VAL A 82 6.19 13.20 -3.39
C VAL A 82 5.15 13.84 -2.49
N GLN A 83 3.97 14.16 -3.03
CA GLN A 83 2.88 14.72 -2.22
C GLN A 83 2.23 13.61 -1.39
N ILE A 84 2.61 13.50 -0.11
CA ILE A 84 1.97 12.62 0.87
C ILE A 84 0.91 13.44 1.61
N SER A 85 -0.37 13.08 1.45
CA SER A 85 -1.44 13.75 2.21
C SER A 85 -1.65 13.04 3.54
N ILE A 86 -1.10 13.61 4.61
CA ILE A 86 -1.45 13.22 5.99
C ILE A 86 -2.64 14.08 6.41
N SER A 87 -3.76 13.44 6.71
CA SER A 87 -4.92 14.14 7.30
C SER A 87 -5.11 13.66 8.74
N ALA A 88 -5.34 14.61 9.64
CA ALA A 88 -5.84 14.39 10.99
C ALA A 88 -7.23 15.05 11.09
N PRO A 89 -8.15 14.55 11.94
CA PRO A 89 -9.45 15.19 12.14
C PRO A 89 -9.27 16.64 12.64
N GLU A 90 -9.96 17.59 12.01
CA GLU A 90 -10.06 18.96 12.51
C GLU A 90 -10.95 18.98 13.76
N PRO A 91 -10.63 19.77 14.80
CA PRO A 91 -11.52 19.93 15.95
C PRO A 91 -12.84 20.54 15.49
N GLU A 92 -13.95 19.94 15.90
CA GLU A 92 -15.29 20.47 15.59
C GLU A 92 -15.40 21.92 16.08
N PRO A 93 -15.85 22.87 15.24
CA PRO A 93 -16.07 24.24 15.69
C PRO A 93 -17.18 24.24 16.75
N GLN A 94 -16.87 24.80 17.92
CA GLN A 94 -17.86 25.09 18.95
C GLN A 94 -18.91 26.03 18.35
N GLU A 95 -20.15 25.54 18.23
CA GLU A 95 -21.30 26.36 17.85
C GLU A 95 -21.50 27.44 18.93
N GLU A 96 -21.16 28.69 18.60
CA GLU A 96 -21.55 29.86 19.39
C GLU A 96 -23.09 29.98 19.36
N GLU A 97 -23.68 29.94 20.55
CA GLU A 97 -25.09 30.21 20.79
C GLU A 97 -25.43 31.63 20.29
N ALA A 98 -26.29 31.72 19.27
CA ALA A 98 -26.96 32.96 18.88
C ALA A 98 -28.46 32.85 19.22
N GLU A 99 -28.85 33.49 20.32
CA GLU A 99 -30.24 33.79 20.65
C GLU A 99 -30.89 34.74 19.62
N THR A 100 -32.21 34.56 19.46
CA THR A 100 -33.28 35.40 18.85
C THR A 100 -33.96 34.66 17.69
N GLY A 101 -35.28 34.48 17.58
CA GLY A 101 -36.45 34.93 18.31
C GLY A 101 -37.65 34.92 17.33
N ASN A 102 -38.79 34.37 17.77
CA ASN A 102 -40.16 34.47 17.23
C ASN A 102 -40.73 33.46 16.19
N HIS A 103 -41.55 32.55 16.74
CA HIS A 103 -42.94 32.18 16.38
C HIS A 103 -43.50 32.39 14.96
N ARG A 104 -43.99 31.28 14.34
CA ARG A 104 -45.42 30.99 14.04
C ARG A 104 -45.58 29.67 13.24
N GLU A 105 -46.39 28.75 13.75
CA GLU A 105 -47.14 27.78 12.91
C GLU A 105 -48.59 28.30 12.67
N PRO A 106 -49.36 27.77 11.69
CA PRO A 106 -50.10 26.51 11.91
C PRO A 106 -50.28 25.56 10.69
N ALA A 107 -50.33 24.26 11.02
CA ALA A 107 -51.28 23.22 10.58
C ALA A 107 -51.40 22.73 9.11
N GLY A 108 -51.23 21.41 8.92
CA GLY A 108 -52.28 20.56 8.30
C GLY A 108 -51.87 19.46 7.29
N GLY A 109 -51.91 18.18 7.72
CA GLY A 109 -52.22 16.96 6.93
C GLY A 109 -51.07 16.30 6.16
N ASP A 110 -50.97 14.99 5.94
CA ASP A 110 -51.54 13.76 6.54
C ASP A 110 -50.71 12.56 6.00
N THR A 111 -50.51 11.55 6.86
CA THR A 111 -50.21 10.11 6.66
C THR A 111 -49.27 9.55 5.56
N GLY A 112 -48.37 8.65 6.01
CA GLY A 112 -47.71 7.63 5.17
C GLY A 112 -46.58 6.82 5.87
N SER A 113 -46.96 5.89 6.75
CA SER A 113 -46.12 5.03 7.61
C SER A 113 -45.35 3.90 6.89
N MET A 114 -44.16 3.51 7.40
CA MET A 114 -43.64 2.15 7.69
C MET A 114 -42.14 2.27 8.14
N THR A 115 -41.77 2.43 9.41
CA THR A 115 -41.56 1.45 10.52
C THR A 115 -40.57 0.30 10.29
N ALA A 116 -39.39 0.39 10.93
CA ALA A 116 -38.73 -0.65 11.75
C ALA A 116 -37.47 -0.03 12.40
N SER A 117 -37.62 0.54 13.61
CA SER A 117 -37.22 -0.04 14.90
C SER A 117 -35.79 0.30 15.32
N ARG A 118 -35.71 1.46 16.00
CA ARG A 118 -34.63 1.96 16.84
C ARG A 118 -35.24 2.14 18.23
N GLU A 119 -34.71 1.44 19.23
CA GLU A 119 -34.78 1.73 20.68
C GLU A 119 -34.08 0.54 21.38
N SER A 120 -33.20 0.72 22.36
CA SER A 120 -33.42 1.49 23.57
C SER A 120 -32.12 1.94 24.26
N LEU A 121 -31.99 3.26 24.44
CA LEU A 121 -31.14 3.94 25.44
C LEU A 121 -32.08 4.44 26.54
N THR A 122 -31.93 3.96 27.77
CA THR A 122 -32.62 4.51 28.94
C THR A 122 -31.69 5.42 29.73
N ARG A 123 -32.13 6.68 29.89
CA ARG A 123 -31.55 7.71 30.77
C ARG A 123 -31.70 7.33 32.26
N TYR A 124 -30.71 7.73 33.05
CA TYR A 124 -30.90 8.13 34.45
C TYR A 124 -30.19 9.48 34.64
N HIS A 125 -30.93 10.49 35.07
CA HIS A 125 -30.41 11.77 35.59
C HIS A 125 -30.47 11.74 37.12
N GLY A 126 -29.47 12.32 37.77
CA GLY A 126 -29.58 12.76 39.16
C GLY A 126 -28.28 13.27 39.76
N GLY A 127 -28.18 14.60 39.93
CA GLY A 127 -27.60 15.24 41.12
C GLY A 127 -26.19 15.82 41.05
N ASP A 128 -26.12 17.15 41.11
CA ASP A 128 -24.94 18.03 41.26
C ASP A 128 -24.09 17.78 42.51
N ASN A 129 -22.75 17.96 42.40
CA ASN A 129 -22.02 19.02 43.15
C ASN A 129 -20.55 19.15 42.70
N ALA A 130 -20.09 20.40 42.67
CA ALA A 130 -18.80 20.88 42.21
C ALA A 130 -17.59 20.48 43.10
N VAL A 131 -16.39 20.46 42.48
CA VAL A 131 -15.15 21.19 42.84
C VAL A 131 -14.00 20.62 41.99
N GLY A 132 -13.26 21.49 41.31
CA GLY A 132 -12.13 21.11 40.44
C GLY A 132 -10.85 20.76 41.19
N ILE A 133 -9.90 20.16 40.46
CA ILE A 133 -8.44 20.36 40.50
C ILE A 133 -7.81 19.43 39.43
N SER A 134 -6.86 19.99 38.67
CA SER A 134 -5.73 19.40 37.93
C SER A 134 -5.40 17.92 38.18
N SER A 135 -4.96 17.19 37.13
CA SER A 135 -3.59 16.60 37.02
C SER A 135 -3.45 15.49 35.95
N ASN A 136 -2.35 15.59 35.19
CA ASN A 136 -1.35 14.57 34.83
C ASN A 136 -1.80 13.18 34.29
N ASN A 137 -1.49 12.95 33.01
CA ASN A 137 -1.44 11.64 32.39
C ASN A 137 -0.24 10.83 32.92
N THR A 138 -0.50 9.99 33.92
CA THR A 138 0.32 8.83 34.24
C THR A 138 -0.48 7.59 33.88
N LEU A 139 0.12 6.71 33.07
CA LEU A 139 -0.45 5.47 32.61
C LEU A 139 -0.55 4.47 33.78
N SER A 140 -1.61 4.55 34.57
CA SER A 140 -2.01 3.48 35.48
C SER A 140 -3.51 3.53 35.76
N HIS A 141 -4.16 2.38 35.62
CA HIS A 141 -5.57 2.10 35.91
C HIS A 141 -6.62 2.46 34.84
N VAL A 142 -6.72 1.62 33.81
CA VAL A 142 -8.02 1.40 33.14
C VAL A 142 -8.83 0.42 34.01
N PRO A 143 -10.04 0.78 34.49
CA PRO A 143 -10.86 -0.13 35.29
C PRO A 143 -11.41 -1.28 34.42
N ARG A 144 -11.05 -2.52 34.78
CA ARG A 144 -11.72 -3.73 34.28
C ARG A 144 -13.21 -3.66 34.58
N THR A 145 -14.04 -3.52 33.54
CA THR A 145 -15.48 -3.76 33.66
C THR A 145 -15.97 -4.69 32.55
N SER A 146 -16.76 -5.68 32.99
CA SER A 146 -17.63 -6.57 32.21
C SER A 146 -16.96 -7.61 31.29
N ILE A 147 -16.73 -8.79 31.86
CA ILE A 147 -16.57 -10.05 31.12
C ILE A 147 -17.89 -10.37 30.42
N PHE A 148 -18.00 -10.02 29.14
CA PHE A 148 -18.97 -10.67 28.27
C PHE A 148 -18.55 -12.14 28.08
N LYS A 149 -19.46 -13.06 28.40
CA LYS A 149 -19.27 -14.51 28.23
C LYS A 149 -18.96 -14.80 26.75
N ARG A 150 -17.76 -15.33 26.50
CA ARG A 150 -17.34 -15.89 25.20
C ARG A 150 -18.34 -16.97 24.77
N PRO A 151 -18.97 -16.90 23.58
CA PRO A 151 -19.60 -18.07 23.01
C PRO A 151 -18.50 -18.99 22.45
N GLY A 152 -18.52 -20.26 22.84
CA GLY A 152 -17.83 -21.36 22.15
C GLY A 152 -16.30 -21.27 22.11
N ARG A 153 -15.64 -22.09 22.93
CA ARG A 153 -14.23 -22.44 22.76
C ARG A 153 -14.05 -23.08 21.38
N LYS A 154 -13.68 -22.29 20.36
CA LYS A 154 -13.20 -22.80 19.06
C LYS A 154 -12.04 -23.76 19.34
N ARG A 155 -12.00 -24.86 18.59
CA ARG A 155 -11.00 -25.92 18.74
C ARG A 155 -9.62 -25.28 18.62
N ARG A 156 -8.78 -25.40 19.65
CA ARG A 156 -7.34 -25.16 19.50
C ARG A 156 -6.85 -26.06 18.37
N HIS A 157 -6.41 -25.47 17.27
CA HIS A 157 -5.76 -26.21 16.19
C HIS A 157 -4.41 -26.67 16.75
N GLY A 158 -4.25 -27.98 16.94
CA GLY A 158 -3.23 -28.57 17.82
C GLY A 158 -1.77 -28.49 17.36
N ASP A 159 -1.45 -27.63 16.38
CA ASP A 159 -0.11 -27.55 15.77
C ASP A 159 0.46 -26.12 15.71
N GLU A 160 -0.39 -25.08 15.70
CA GLU A 160 0.05 -23.69 15.66
C GLU A 160 0.07 -23.06 17.05
N THR A 161 1.02 -22.16 17.28
CA THR A 161 1.16 -21.45 18.56
C THR A 161 0.20 -20.28 18.71
N PHE A 162 -0.55 -19.94 17.66
CA PHE A 162 -1.44 -18.79 17.57
C PHE A 162 -2.79 -19.17 16.96
N ASP A 163 -3.82 -18.34 17.19
CA ASP A 163 -5.16 -18.59 16.65
C ASP A 163 -5.21 -18.19 15.17
N HIS A 164 -5.79 -19.05 14.33
CA HIS A 164 -6.01 -18.73 12.91
C HIS A 164 -7.45 -19.04 12.48
N GLU A 165 -8.07 -18.15 11.71
CA GLU A 165 -9.46 -18.32 11.30
C GLU A 165 -9.84 -17.63 9.99
N ILE A 166 -10.99 -18.02 9.45
CA ILE A 166 -11.72 -17.24 8.45
C ILE A 166 -12.78 -16.46 9.22
N SER A 167 -12.78 -15.14 9.12
CA SER A 167 -13.66 -14.24 9.88
C SER A 167 -14.61 -13.48 8.96
N ALA A 168 -15.86 -13.30 9.40
CA ALA A 168 -16.84 -12.42 8.75
C ALA A 168 -16.61 -10.92 9.05
N PHE A 169 -15.70 -10.60 9.99
CA PHE A 169 -15.48 -9.24 10.45
C PHE A 169 -13.98 -8.93 10.57
N PHE A 170 -13.61 -7.68 10.28
CA PHE A 170 -12.32 -7.13 10.64
C PHE A 170 -12.10 -7.25 12.17
N PRO A 171 -10.84 -7.41 12.62
CA PRO A 171 -10.54 -7.45 14.05
C PRO A 171 -11.04 -6.19 14.76
N ALA A 172 -11.75 -6.36 15.89
CA ALA A 172 -12.44 -5.26 16.57
C ALA A 172 -11.53 -4.11 17.04
N ASN A 173 -10.26 -4.41 17.35
CA ASN A 173 -9.24 -3.45 17.78
C ASN A 173 -8.15 -3.30 16.71
N LEU A 174 -8.54 -3.06 15.46
CA LEU A 174 -7.58 -2.86 14.37
C LEU A 174 -6.74 -1.60 14.63
N ASP A 175 -5.42 -1.71 14.49
CA ASP A 175 -4.48 -0.60 14.73
C ASP A 175 -4.03 0.09 13.45
N PHE A 176 -3.80 -0.71 12.42
CA PHE A 176 -3.33 -0.27 11.10
C PHE A 176 -4.17 -0.94 10.02
N LEU A 177 -4.49 -0.19 8.97
CA LEU A 177 -5.19 -0.67 7.80
C LEU A 177 -4.44 -0.18 6.56
N ALA A 178 -3.98 -1.10 5.72
CA ALA A 178 -3.39 -0.75 4.44
C ALA A 178 -4.29 -1.25 3.30
N LEU A 179 -4.55 -0.38 2.34
CA LEU A 179 -5.42 -0.65 1.20
C LEU A 179 -4.65 -0.40 -0.09
N GLN A 180 -4.93 -1.24 -1.09
CA GLN A 180 -4.43 -1.12 -2.46
C GLN A 180 -5.62 -0.76 -3.38
N GLU A 181 -5.30 -0.35 -4.61
CA GLU A 181 -6.28 0.01 -5.65
C GLU A 181 -7.27 1.14 -5.31
N VAL A 182 -6.90 2.03 -4.40
CA VAL A 182 -7.70 3.20 -4.01
C VAL A 182 -7.46 4.36 -4.99
N PHE A 183 -7.74 4.12 -6.28
CA PHE A 183 -7.40 5.01 -7.39
C PHE A 183 -8.38 6.18 -7.56
N ASP A 184 -9.70 5.91 -7.48
CA ASP A 184 -10.73 6.92 -7.76
C ASP A 184 -10.82 7.99 -6.68
N HIS A 185 -10.42 9.22 -7.02
CA HIS A 185 -10.36 10.35 -6.08
C HIS A 185 -11.68 10.62 -5.32
N GLY A 186 -12.83 10.46 -5.99
CA GLY A 186 -14.14 10.67 -5.38
C GLY A 186 -14.44 9.63 -4.29
N SER A 187 -14.17 8.36 -4.59
CA SER A 187 -14.32 7.23 -3.69
C SER A 187 -13.29 7.28 -2.56
N THR A 188 -12.03 7.60 -2.86
CA THR A 188 -10.95 7.84 -1.87
C THR A 188 -11.38 8.87 -0.83
N SER A 189 -11.95 10.00 -1.28
CA SER A 189 -12.42 11.06 -0.38
C SER A 189 -13.59 10.63 0.51
N ARG A 190 -14.47 9.74 0.01
CA ARG A 190 -15.58 9.17 0.80
C ARG A 190 -15.07 8.15 1.80
N LEU A 191 -14.21 7.24 1.35
CA LEU A 191 -13.60 6.20 2.17
C LEU A 191 -12.79 6.81 3.33
N ARG A 192 -11.93 7.78 3.04
CA ARG A 192 -11.15 8.51 4.04
C ARG A 192 -12.03 9.14 5.13
N ARG A 193 -13.16 9.75 4.75
CA ARG A 193 -14.11 10.32 5.73
C ARG A 193 -14.78 9.27 6.61
N GLN A 194 -15.04 8.06 6.09
CA GLN A 194 -15.56 6.97 6.91
C GLN A 194 -14.49 6.44 7.86
N LEU A 195 -13.26 6.24 7.36
CA LEU A 195 -12.12 5.73 8.14
C LEU A 195 -11.74 6.68 9.28
N HIS A 196 -11.81 8.00 9.09
CA HIS A 196 -11.51 9.00 10.12
C HIS A 196 -12.33 8.89 11.40
N ARG A 197 -13.48 8.20 11.37
CA ARG A 197 -14.27 7.92 12.57
C ARG A 197 -13.58 6.97 13.54
N TYR A 198 -12.59 6.22 13.07
CA TYR A 198 -11.87 5.21 13.84
C TYR A 198 -10.34 5.38 13.76
N PHE A 199 -9.81 5.79 12.61
CA PHE A 199 -8.39 6.04 12.37
C PHE A 199 -8.10 7.54 12.29
N PRO A 200 -7.51 8.17 13.32
CA PRO A 200 -7.17 9.59 13.30
C PRO A 200 -6.06 9.96 12.30
N TYR A 201 -5.21 9.01 11.89
CA TYR A 201 -4.10 9.29 10.97
C TYR A 201 -4.30 8.49 9.69
N VAL A 202 -4.52 9.18 8.57
CA VAL A 202 -4.68 8.53 7.25
C VAL A 202 -3.74 9.15 6.23
N LEU A 203 -2.84 8.33 5.68
CA LEU A 203 -2.03 8.60 4.50
C LEU A 203 -2.80 8.16 3.26
N SER A 204 -2.98 9.08 2.32
CA SER A 204 -3.68 8.83 1.06
C SER A 204 -3.07 9.69 -0.05
N ASP A 205 -3.49 9.46 -1.29
CA ASP A 205 -3.04 10.20 -2.48
C ASP A 205 -1.52 10.16 -2.70
N VAL A 206 -0.87 9.10 -2.23
CA VAL A 206 0.58 8.90 -2.39
C VAL A 206 0.92 8.60 -3.86
N GLY A 207 2.10 9.04 -4.29
CA GLY A 207 2.52 8.92 -5.69
C GLY A 207 1.74 9.82 -6.66
N ARG A 208 1.13 10.91 -6.17
CA ARG A 208 0.38 11.88 -7.00
C ARG A 208 1.26 12.50 -8.09
N TYR A 209 0.72 12.56 -9.31
CA TYR A 209 1.13 13.35 -10.49
C TYR A 209 2.47 14.10 -10.38
N GLY A 210 3.57 13.37 -10.51
CA GLY A 210 4.91 13.96 -10.54
C GLY A 210 5.59 13.67 -11.86
N TRP A 211 5.96 14.70 -12.62
CA TRP A 211 7.13 14.63 -13.49
C TRP A 211 8.38 14.56 -12.60
N LYS A 212 8.67 13.38 -12.02
CA LYS A 212 10.03 13.16 -11.50
C LYS A 212 10.95 13.06 -12.71
N GLY A 213 11.92 13.97 -12.83
CA GLY A 213 12.93 14.00 -13.90
C GLY A 213 13.85 12.77 -14.00
N CYS A 214 13.54 11.68 -13.27
CA CYS A 214 14.23 10.39 -13.31
C CYS A 214 13.37 9.26 -13.92
N CYS A 215 12.07 9.46 -14.12
CA CYS A 215 11.19 8.48 -14.76
C CYS A 215 10.64 9.07 -16.06
N SER A 216 11.14 8.60 -17.20
CA SER A 216 10.78 9.07 -18.55
C SER A 216 9.33 8.77 -18.99
N ARG A 217 8.42 8.41 -18.06
CA ARG A 217 7.06 7.96 -18.36
C ARG A 217 6.04 8.66 -17.45
N PHE A 218 5.10 9.36 -18.08
CA PHE A 218 3.93 9.93 -17.45
C PHE A 218 3.08 8.83 -16.78
N LYS A 219 2.68 9.04 -15.51
CA LYS A 219 1.77 8.16 -14.76
C LYS A 219 0.38 8.79 -14.75
N PHE A 220 -0.62 8.06 -15.22
CA PHE A 220 -2.02 8.50 -15.31
C PHE A 220 -2.79 8.32 -14.00
N LEU A 221 -2.49 7.24 -13.28
CA LEU A 221 -3.10 6.93 -11.98
C LEU A 221 -2.08 7.14 -10.86
N ASN A 222 -2.57 7.51 -9.68
CA ASN A 222 -1.76 7.52 -8.45
C ASN A 222 -1.36 6.08 -8.07
N SER A 223 -0.74 5.88 -6.91
CA SER A 223 -0.31 4.54 -6.50
C SER A 223 -1.45 3.61 -6.07
N GLY A 224 -2.64 4.16 -5.80
CA GLY A 224 -3.74 3.42 -5.20
C GLY A 224 -3.49 2.98 -3.75
N LEU A 225 -2.39 3.39 -3.12
CA LEU A 225 -2.07 3.00 -1.75
C LEU A 225 -2.72 3.96 -0.74
N MET A 226 -3.25 3.39 0.34
CA MET A 226 -3.72 4.12 1.52
C MET A 226 -3.28 3.40 2.79
N LEU A 227 -2.78 4.14 3.78
CA LEU A 227 -2.44 3.62 5.10
C LEU A 227 -3.19 4.42 6.17
N ALA A 228 -4.03 3.76 6.95
CA ALA A 228 -4.73 4.32 8.10
C ALA A 228 -4.16 3.75 9.40
N SER A 229 -4.03 4.58 10.42
CA SER A 229 -3.36 4.28 11.68
C SER A 229 -4.09 4.89 12.87
N ARG A 230 -4.18 4.12 13.96
CA ARG A 230 -4.59 4.65 15.29
C ARG A 230 -3.48 5.44 15.98
N TYR A 231 -2.24 5.23 15.55
CA TYR A 231 -1.04 5.78 16.14
C TYR A 231 -0.46 6.91 15.28
N PRO A 232 0.15 7.95 15.89
CA PRO A 232 0.77 9.04 15.15
C PRO A 232 1.83 8.55 14.16
N ILE A 233 1.80 9.09 12.95
CA ILE A 233 2.79 8.81 11.91
C ILE A 233 3.91 9.84 12.05
N LEU A 234 5.13 9.35 12.32
CA LEU A 234 6.32 10.19 12.54
C LEU A 234 7.01 10.53 11.22
N ASP A 235 7.07 9.57 10.31
CA ASP A 235 7.70 9.73 9.00
C ASP A 235 6.99 8.83 7.99
N ALA A 236 6.96 9.25 6.73
CA ALA A 236 6.42 8.49 5.63
C ALA A 236 7.17 8.80 4.33
N ARG A 237 7.49 7.77 3.56
CA ARG A 237 8.18 7.86 2.27
C ARG A 237 7.50 6.94 1.27
N PHE A 238 7.26 7.44 0.05
CA PHE A 238 6.74 6.62 -1.04
C PHE A 238 7.77 6.53 -2.17
N GLU A 239 7.96 5.33 -2.69
CA GLU A 239 8.78 5.07 -3.87
C GLU A 239 8.00 4.31 -4.94
N CYS A 240 8.08 4.79 -6.18
CA CYS A 240 7.42 4.20 -7.34
C CYS A 240 8.36 3.17 -8.00
N TYR A 241 7.86 1.99 -8.31
CA TYR A 241 8.62 1.02 -9.06
C TYR A 241 8.88 1.50 -10.50
N PRO A 242 10.11 1.35 -11.01
CA PRO A 242 10.50 1.91 -12.31
C PRO A 242 10.07 1.03 -13.50
N ASN A 243 9.76 -0.24 -13.26
CA ASN A 243 9.77 -1.31 -14.26
C ASN A 243 8.38 -1.91 -14.57
N GLY A 244 7.28 -1.27 -14.14
CA GLY A 244 5.92 -1.69 -14.48
C GLY A 244 5.66 -1.72 -16.00
N ARG A 245 4.86 -2.69 -16.45
CA ARG A 245 4.54 -2.95 -17.87
C ARG A 245 3.03 -2.95 -18.12
N GLY A 246 2.60 -2.87 -19.38
CA GLY A 246 1.18 -2.92 -19.74
C GLY A 246 0.37 -1.82 -19.04
N GLU A 247 -0.79 -2.18 -18.50
CA GLU A 247 -1.67 -1.26 -17.75
C GLU A 247 -1.01 -0.74 -16.47
N ASP A 248 -0.20 -1.56 -15.80
CA ASP A 248 0.58 -1.17 -14.62
C ASP A 248 1.62 -0.09 -14.92
N ALA A 249 2.02 0.08 -16.19
CA ALA A 249 2.89 1.19 -16.57
C ALA A 249 2.20 2.55 -16.38
N LEU A 250 0.87 2.59 -16.41
CA LEU A 250 0.05 3.81 -16.27
C LEU A 250 -0.23 4.16 -14.81
N ALA A 251 -0.15 3.19 -13.89
CA ALA A 251 -0.26 3.41 -12.45
C ALA A 251 1.11 3.63 -11.79
N ALA A 252 1.13 4.41 -10.72
CA ALA A 252 2.32 4.61 -9.91
C ALA A 252 2.47 3.49 -8.87
N LYS A 253 2.48 2.23 -9.29
CA LYS A 253 2.72 1.08 -8.39
C LYS A 253 4.05 1.25 -7.66
N GLY A 254 4.08 0.90 -6.38
CA GLY A 254 5.20 1.28 -5.51
C GLY A 254 5.02 0.80 -4.08
N ALA A 255 5.91 1.28 -3.21
CA ALA A 255 5.92 0.99 -1.79
C ALA A 255 5.79 2.28 -0.96
N LEU A 256 4.89 2.27 0.01
CA LEU A 256 4.71 3.30 1.03
C LEU A 256 5.29 2.79 2.34
N PHE A 257 6.36 3.43 2.79
CA PHE A 257 7.01 3.21 4.07
C PHE A 257 6.49 4.21 5.10
N ALA A 258 6.24 3.77 6.32
CA ALA A 258 5.79 4.61 7.41
C ALA A 258 6.46 4.19 8.73
N LYS A 259 6.84 5.19 9.52
CA LYS A 259 7.31 5.05 10.90
C LYS A 259 6.22 5.59 11.83
N VAL A 260 5.78 4.80 12.80
CA VAL A 260 4.67 5.15 13.69
C VAL A 260 5.12 5.18 15.15
N HIS A 261 4.53 6.08 15.94
CA HIS A 261 4.79 6.19 17.37
C HIS A 261 3.79 5.35 18.18
N ILE A 262 4.27 4.28 18.81
CA ILE A 262 3.42 3.31 19.51
C ILE A 262 3.26 3.64 21.01
N GLY A 263 4.27 4.28 21.60
CA GLY A 263 4.24 4.69 23.00
C GLY A 263 5.62 5.08 23.51
N THR A 264 5.77 5.08 24.82
CA THR A 264 7.02 5.39 25.52
C THR A 264 7.35 4.31 26.54
N SER A 265 8.63 3.95 26.64
CA SER A 265 9.12 2.97 27.62
C SER A 265 9.15 3.55 29.04
N HIS A 266 9.43 2.70 30.03
CA HIS A 266 9.65 3.12 31.42
C HIS A 266 10.82 4.09 31.60
N GLN A 267 11.78 4.08 30.67
CA GLN A 267 12.94 4.98 30.66
C GLN A 267 12.69 6.24 29.81
N GLU A 268 11.42 6.55 29.50
CA GLU A 268 10.99 7.67 28.64
C GLU A 268 11.56 7.61 27.21
N GLN A 269 11.96 6.42 26.76
CA GLN A 269 12.39 6.20 25.37
C GLN A 269 11.17 6.04 24.47
N ARG A 270 11.22 6.60 23.28
CA ARG A 270 10.15 6.46 22.30
C ARG A 270 10.12 5.05 21.74
N VAL A 271 8.92 4.47 21.68
CA VAL A 271 8.65 3.17 21.08
C VAL A 271 8.00 3.37 19.73
N VAL A 272 8.59 2.78 18.69
CA VAL A 272 8.17 2.96 17.29
C VAL A 272 7.88 1.63 16.61
N GLY A 273 7.11 1.68 15.53
CA GLY A 273 6.91 0.56 14.62
C GLY A 273 7.14 0.98 13.18
N TYR A 274 7.52 0.03 12.33
CA TYR A 274 7.69 0.24 10.89
C TYR A 274 6.64 -0.53 10.12
N LEU A 275 6.04 0.13 9.13
CA LEU A 275 5.03 -0.42 8.23
C LEU A 275 5.43 -0.14 6.80
N THR A 276 5.35 -1.16 5.95
CA THR A 276 5.50 -1.03 4.50
C THR A 276 4.24 -1.56 3.83
N CYS A 277 3.53 -0.71 3.10
CA CYS A 277 2.42 -1.09 2.25
C CYS A 277 2.87 -1.06 0.78
N THR A 278 2.71 -2.14 0.04
CA THR A 278 3.11 -2.19 -1.38
C THR A 278 2.02 -2.77 -2.28
N HIS A 279 2.13 -2.51 -3.57
CA HIS A 279 1.36 -3.15 -4.62
C HIS A 279 2.29 -3.43 -5.80
N LEU A 280 2.60 -4.71 -6.04
CA LEU A 280 3.54 -5.13 -7.07
C LEU A 280 2.91 -5.23 -8.48
N HIS A 281 3.76 -5.47 -9.48
CA HIS A 281 3.38 -5.70 -10.87
C HIS A 281 2.46 -6.93 -11.03
N ALA A 282 1.30 -6.73 -11.65
CA ALA A 282 0.20 -7.69 -11.70
C ALA A 282 0.23 -8.67 -12.87
N ILE A 283 0.98 -8.40 -13.94
CA ILE A 283 0.96 -9.25 -15.13
C ILE A 283 1.53 -10.64 -14.80
N GLU A 284 0.71 -11.67 -15.01
CA GLU A 284 1.13 -13.06 -14.83
C GLU A 284 2.29 -13.42 -15.77
N GLY A 285 3.29 -14.14 -15.25
CA GLY A 285 4.47 -14.56 -16.00
C GLY A 285 5.63 -13.54 -16.06
N ASP A 286 5.43 -12.31 -15.58
CA ASP A 286 6.48 -11.29 -15.45
C ASP A 286 7.24 -11.42 -14.12
N ALA A 287 7.62 -12.64 -13.74
CA ALA A 287 8.27 -12.93 -12.46
C ALA A 287 9.55 -12.11 -12.21
N SER A 288 10.35 -11.86 -13.26
CA SER A 288 11.56 -11.06 -13.16
C SER A 288 11.30 -9.61 -12.75
N VAL A 289 10.18 -9.03 -13.19
CA VAL A 289 9.77 -7.67 -12.80
C VAL A 289 9.45 -7.64 -11.31
N ARG A 290 8.66 -8.60 -10.83
CA ARG A 290 8.31 -8.71 -9.40
C ARG A 290 9.55 -8.96 -8.54
N CYS A 291 10.47 -9.83 -8.93
CA CYS A 291 11.73 -10.03 -8.21
C CYS A 291 12.53 -8.72 -8.07
N GLU A 292 12.70 -7.96 -9.15
CA GLU A 292 13.40 -6.67 -9.08
C GLU A 292 12.66 -5.67 -8.17
N GLN A 293 11.33 -5.67 -8.18
CA GLN A 293 10.53 -4.84 -7.26
C GLN A 293 10.69 -5.26 -5.79
N LEU A 294 10.85 -6.56 -5.53
CA LEU A 294 11.13 -7.07 -4.19
C LEU A 294 12.54 -6.71 -3.71
N ASP A 295 13.54 -6.72 -4.61
CA ASP A 295 14.89 -6.21 -4.30
C ASP A 295 14.85 -4.73 -3.92
N LEU A 296 14.15 -3.91 -4.72
CA LEU A 296 13.95 -2.48 -4.44
C LEU A 296 13.19 -2.25 -3.14
N LEU A 297 12.17 -3.07 -2.84
CA LEU A 297 11.40 -3.00 -1.59
C LEU A 297 12.32 -3.14 -0.37
N LEU A 298 13.21 -4.13 -0.39
CA LEU A 298 14.19 -4.36 0.69
C LEU A 298 15.20 -3.21 0.79
N GLN A 299 15.75 -2.78 -0.35
CA GLN A 299 16.72 -1.68 -0.39
C GLN A 299 16.12 -0.39 0.17
N TRP A 300 14.97 0.05 -0.35
CA TRP A 300 14.31 1.29 0.07
C TRP A 300 13.82 1.22 1.51
N GLY A 301 13.39 0.04 1.98
CA GLY A 301 13.04 -0.17 3.38
C GLY A 301 14.23 0.04 4.32
N ALA A 302 15.42 -0.49 3.97
CA ALA A 302 16.64 -0.25 4.75
C ALA A 302 17.06 1.22 4.75
N GLU A 303 17.01 1.89 3.58
CA GLU A 303 17.29 3.33 3.45
C GLU A 303 16.32 4.19 4.29
N PHE A 304 15.02 3.84 4.28
CA PHE A 304 14.01 4.54 5.06
C PHE A 304 14.27 4.41 6.58
N ARG A 305 14.62 3.21 7.07
CA ARG A 305 15.01 3.04 8.48
C ARG A 305 16.22 3.90 8.83
N GLN A 306 17.26 3.85 8.00
CA GLN A 306 18.49 4.57 8.27
C GLN A 306 18.26 6.09 8.34
N SER A 307 17.44 6.64 7.44
CA SER A 307 17.15 8.07 7.38
C SER A 307 16.19 8.52 8.49
N SER A 308 15.16 7.73 8.80
CA SER A 308 14.15 8.08 9.82
C SER A 308 14.59 7.82 11.26
N SER A 309 15.72 7.13 11.48
CA SER A 309 16.33 6.92 12.80
C SER A 309 17.30 8.04 13.21
N GLN A 310 17.68 8.95 12.31
CA GLN A 310 18.60 10.04 12.64
C GLN A 310 17.88 11.13 13.45
N SER A 311 18.40 11.46 14.64
CA SER A 311 17.90 12.60 15.42
C SER A 311 18.39 13.91 14.80
N PRO A 312 17.61 15.01 14.91
CA PRO A 312 18.08 16.34 14.54
C PRO A 312 19.36 16.67 15.32
N GLU A 313 20.38 17.19 14.62
CA GLU A 313 21.66 17.57 15.24
C GLU A 313 21.44 18.46 16.47
N GLY A 314 21.86 17.98 17.65
CA GLY A 314 21.90 18.78 18.88
C GLY A 314 21.03 18.29 20.04
N GLU A 315 20.09 17.37 19.82
CA GLU A 315 19.34 16.73 20.92
C GLU A 315 19.93 15.36 21.27
N LYS A 316 20.28 15.15 22.55
CA LYS A 316 20.60 13.82 23.10
C LYS A 316 19.31 13.01 23.25
N VAL A 317 18.64 12.70 22.13
CA VAL A 317 17.49 11.80 22.12
C VAL A 317 18.03 10.38 22.18
N LEU A 318 17.51 9.58 23.11
CA LEU A 318 17.77 8.15 23.15
C LEU A 318 17.26 7.52 21.86
N GLU A 319 17.96 6.50 21.35
CA GLU A 319 17.53 5.77 20.16
C GLU A 319 16.13 5.18 20.36
N ASP A 320 15.32 5.21 19.30
CA ASP A 320 13.95 4.68 19.33
C ASP A 320 13.98 3.16 19.56
N LEU A 321 13.06 2.67 20.39
CA LEU A 321 12.86 1.23 20.60
C LEU A 321 11.88 0.72 19.54
N VAL A 322 12.33 -0.23 18.70
CA VAL A 322 11.48 -0.80 17.63
C VAL A 322 10.65 -1.96 18.18
N ALA A 323 9.32 -1.81 18.15
CA ALA A 323 8.36 -2.80 18.62
C ALA A 323 8.03 -3.85 17.57
N PHE A 324 7.91 -3.43 16.31
CA PHE A 324 7.57 -4.32 15.21
C PHE A 324 8.05 -3.74 13.89
N ASP A 325 8.17 -4.64 12.93
CA ASP A 325 8.47 -4.33 11.55
C ASP A 325 7.62 -5.21 10.63
N VAL A 326 6.77 -4.60 9.82
CA VAL A 326 5.76 -5.30 9.02
C VAL A 326 5.78 -4.83 7.57
N VAL A 327 5.76 -5.78 6.64
CA VAL A 327 5.54 -5.57 5.20
C VAL A 327 4.22 -6.21 4.83
N LEU A 328 3.34 -5.47 4.17
CA LEU A 328 2.05 -5.99 3.72
C LEU A 328 1.60 -5.42 2.37
N GLY A 329 0.69 -6.14 1.73
CA GLY A 329 0.01 -5.70 0.51
C GLY A 329 -0.17 -6.82 -0.51
N ASP A 330 -0.63 -6.41 -1.69
CA ASP A 330 -0.80 -7.30 -2.84
C ASP A 330 0.53 -7.46 -3.59
N LEU A 331 1.09 -8.66 -3.50
CA LEU A 331 2.35 -9.01 -4.15
C LEU A 331 2.15 -9.61 -5.55
N ASN A 332 0.91 -9.89 -5.97
CA ASN A 332 0.59 -10.41 -7.30
C ASN A 332 1.32 -11.70 -7.72
N PHE A 333 1.82 -12.47 -6.75
CA PHE A 333 2.37 -13.81 -6.95
C PHE A 333 1.90 -14.71 -5.81
N ASP A 334 1.72 -15.99 -6.09
CA ASP A 334 1.25 -16.94 -5.09
C ASP A 334 2.39 -17.83 -4.55
N ASN A 335 2.13 -18.55 -3.45
CA ASN A 335 3.07 -19.51 -2.87
C ASN A 335 2.71 -20.98 -3.16
N CYS A 336 2.11 -21.28 -4.31
CA CYS A 336 1.68 -22.65 -4.65
C CYS A 336 1.91 -23.05 -6.12
N SER A 337 2.02 -22.09 -7.04
CA SER A 337 2.18 -22.28 -8.47
C SER A 337 3.64 -22.47 -8.84
N SER A 338 3.89 -23.09 -10.00
CA SER A 338 5.25 -23.25 -10.52
C SER A 338 5.76 -22.00 -11.26
N GLU A 339 4.82 -21.14 -11.64
CA GLU A 339 4.95 -19.93 -12.42
C GLU A 339 5.57 -18.82 -11.57
N ASP A 340 5.24 -18.77 -10.28
CA ASP A 340 5.71 -17.77 -9.31
C ASP A 340 6.93 -18.26 -8.49
N LYS A 341 7.62 -19.30 -8.97
CA LYS A 341 8.72 -19.96 -8.22
C LYS A 341 9.88 -19.01 -7.88
N LEU A 342 10.16 -18.02 -8.71
CA LEU A 342 11.30 -17.12 -8.49
C LEU A 342 11.01 -16.19 -7.30
N GLU A 343 9.80 -15.64 -7.26
CA GLU A 343 9.30 -14.79 -6.19
C GLU A 343 9.17 -15.56 -4.88
N GLN A 344 8.67 -16.80 -4.95
CA GLN A 344 8.60 -17.71 -3.80
C GLN A 344 9.97 -17.92 -3.16
N GLN A 345 11.06 -17.90 -3.92
CA GLN A 345 12.43 -18.10 -3.44
C GLN A 345 13.17 -16.80 -3.11
N HIS A 346 12.49 -15.66 -3.18
CA HIS A 346 13.09 -14.36 -2.95
C HIS A 346 13.60 -14.19 -1.51
N THR A 347 14.68 -13.41 -1.36
CA THR A 347 15.36 -13.12 -0.08
C THR A 347 14.47 -12.35 0.92
N LEU A 348 13.40 -11.72 0.44
CA LEU A 348 12.35 -11.11 1.26
C LEU A 348 11.89 -12.08 2.36
N PHE A 349 11.62 -13.33 2.00
CA PHE A 349 11.14 -14.36 2.94
C PHE A 349 12.21 -14.89 3.89
N THR A 350 13.46 -14.45 3.72
CA THR A 350 14.54 -14.70 4.70
C THR A 350 14.56 -13.62 5.77
N GLN A 351 14.25 -12.37 5.41
CA GLN A 351 14.26 -11.22 6.33
C GLN A 351 12.90 -10.99 7.02
N TYR A 352 11.82 -11.33 6.33
CA TYR A 352 10.45 -11.22 6.81
C TYR A 352 9.74 -12.58 6.75
N LYS A 353 9.16 -12.97 7.88
CA LYS A 353 8.47 -14.23 8.08
C LYS A 353 7.03 -14.11 7.61
N ASP A 354 6.57 -15.11 6.86
CA ASP A 354 5.18 -15.29 6.45
C ASP A 354 4.50 -16.33 7.37
N PRO A 355 3.51 -15.96 8.18
CA PRO A 355 2.80 -16.88 9.08
C PRO A 355 2.14 -18.07 8.37
N CYS A 356 1.74 -17.88 7.10
CA CYS A 356 1.01 -18.86 6.29
C CYS A 356 1.93 -19.86 5.56
N ARG A 357 3.25 -19.66 5.61
CA ARG A 357 4.21 -20.37 4.77
C ARG A 357 4.93 -21.49 5.52
N LEU A 358 5.04 -22.66 4.88
CA LEU A 358 5.97 -23.72 5.28
C LEU A 358 7.31 -23.59 4.55
N GLY A 359 7.25 -23.25 3.26
CA GLY A 359 8.41 -23.10 2.39
C GLY A 359 8.06 -22.46 1.05
N PRO A 360 9.05 -22.26 0.16
CA PRO A 360 8.79 -21.75 -1.19
C PRO A 360 7.90 -22.73 -1.97
N GLY A 361 6.74 -22.26 -2.40
CA GLY A 361 5.75 -23.08 -3.11
C GLY A 361 4.91 -24.00 -2.20
N GLU A 362 5.02 -23.84 -0.88
CA GLU A 362 4.30 -24.65 0.11
C GLU A 362 3.70 -23.78 1.21
N ASP A 363 2.38 -23.64 1.16
CA ASP A 363 1.57 -23.02 2.20
C ASP A 363 1.16 -24.02 3.29
N LYS A 364 0.94 -23.50 4.50
CA LYS A 364 0.37 -24.27 5.60
C LYS A 364 -1.03 -24.76 5.26
N PRO A 365 -1.49 -25.91 5.80
CA PRO A 365 -2.78 -26.49 5.43
C PRO A 365 -4.00 -25.59 5.69
N TRP A 366 -3.89 -24.65 6.63
CA TRP A 366 -4.95 -23.69 6.98
C TRP A 366 -4.90 -22.39 6.19
N ALA A 367 -3.80 -22.12 5.46
CA ALA A 367 -3.68 -20.91 4.64
C ALA A 367 -4.69 -20.95 3.48
N LEU A 368 -5.17 -19.78 3.10
CA LEU A 368 -6.26 -19.59 2.15
C LEU A 368 -5.80 -18.69 1.00
N GLY A 369 -6.21 -19.01 -0.22
CA GLY A 369 -6.10 -18.12 -1.36
C GLY A 369 -6.91 -16.85 -1.15
N THR A 370 -6.40 -15.72 -1.61
CA THR A 370 -7.00 -14.41 -1.32
C THR A 370 -7.65 -13.79 -2.55
N LEU A 371 -7.37 -14.28 -3.75
CA LEU A 371 -8.00 -13.83 -4.98
C LEU A 371 -9.28 -14.63 -5.27
N LEU A 372 -10.42 -13.94 -5.30
CA LEU A 372 -11.74 -14.49 -5.66
C LEU A 372 -11.89 -14.54 -7.19
N ASP A 373 -12.61 -15.54 -7.70
CA ASP A 373 -12.97 -15.60 -9.12
C ASP A 373 -14.02 -14.52 -9.43
N PRO A 374 -13.71 -13.52 -10.30
CA PRO A 374 -14.63 -12.43 -10.59
C PRO A 374 -15.96 -12.89 -11.20
N SER A 375 -16.02 -14.08 -11.79
CA SER A 375 -17.23 -14.63 -12.40
C SER A 375 -18.30 -15.04 -11.39
N GLY A 376 -17.90 -15.29 -10.12
CA GLY A 376 -18.80 -15.69 -9.03
C GLY A 376 -19.01 -14.61 -7.96
N LEU A 377 -18.40 -13.43 -8.10
CA LEU A 377 -18.32 -12.42 -7.04
C LEU A 377 -19.70 -11.92 -6.53
N TYR A 378 -20.71 -11.96 -7.39
CA TYR A 378 -22.06 -11.46 -7.11
C TYR A 378 -23.10 -12.57 -6.99
N ASP A 379 -22.67 -13.83 -6.88
CA ASP A 379 -23.61 -14.93 -6.61
C ASP A 379 -24.20 -14.77 -5.20
N ASP A 380 -25.50 -15.09 -5.06
CA ASP A 380 -26.24 -14.97 -3.79
C ASP A 380 -25.58 -15.75 -2.63
N ASP A 381 -24.87 -16.83 -2.96
CA ASP A 381 -24.16 -17.70 -2.00
C ASP A 381 -22.89 -17.06 -1.42
N VAL A 382 -22.38 -15.97 -2.00
CA VAL A 382 -21.16 -15.27 -1.54
C VAL A 382 -21.34 -13.77 -1.34
N SER A 383 -22.56 -13.24 -1.49
CA SER A 383 -22.84 -11.81 -1.44
C SER A 383 -22.93 -11.22 -0.02
N SER A 384 -22.71 -12.02 1.03
CA SER A 384 -22.67 -11.55 2.42
C SER A 384 -21.44 -12.09 3.16
N PRO A 385 -20.91 -11.37 4.16
CA PRO A 385 -19.74 -11.81 4.92
C PRO A 385 -19.88 -13.22 5.50
N GLU A 386 -21.00 -13.53 6.14
CA GLU A 386 -21.22 -14.83 6.77
C GLU A 386 -21.43 -15.95 5.74
N SER A 387 -22.00 -15.66 4.57
CA SER A 387 -22.12 -16.64 3.50
C SER A 387 -20.76 -16.94 2.90
N LEU A 388 -19.97 -15.91 2.56
CA LEU A 388 -18.62 -16.08 2.02
C LEU A 388 -17.70 -16.80 3.00
N GLN A 389 -17.79 -16.50 4.31
CA GLN A 389 -17.07 -17.24 5.35
C GLN A 389 -17.35 -18.75 5.28
N LYS A 390 -18.63 -19.15 5.21
CA LYS A 390 -19.02 -20.57 5.13
C LYS A 390 -18.51 -21.24 3.84
N VAL A 391 -18.53 -20.51 2.72
CA VAL A 391 -18.00 -20.99 1.44
C VAL A 391 -16.49 -21.21 1.52
N MET A 392 -15.75 -20.28 2.14
CA MET A 392 -14.30 -20.39 2.30
C MET A 392 -13.87 -21.49 3.28
N GLU A 393 -14.68 -21.78 4.30
CA GLU A 393 -14.47 -22.93 5.21
C GLU A 393 -14.63 -24.28 4.49
N ASN A 394 -15.39 -24.33 3.39
CA ASN A 394 -15.67 -25.53 2.61
C ASN A 394 -14.69 -25.70 1.43
N GLU A 395 -14.11 -26.89 1.26
CA GLU A 395 -13.12 -27.15 0.20
C GLU A 395 -13.71 -27.05 -1.22
N GLU A 396 -14.92 -27.54 -1.44
CA GLU A 396 -15.63 -27.40 -2.70
C GLU A 396 -15.98 -25.94 -2.99
N GLY A 397 -16.41 -25.19 -1.97
CA GLY A 397 -16.67 -23.76 -2.06
C GLY A 397 -15.42 -22.98 -2.48
N ARG A 398 -14.27 -23.27 -1.87
CA ARG A 398 -12.99 -22.69 -2.29
C ARG A 398 -12.67 -22.96 -3.76
N LYS A 399 -12.88 -24.19 -4.23
CA LYS A 399 -12.62 -24.57 -5.64
C LYS A 399 -13.52 -23.85 -6.64
N GLU A 400 -14.68 -23.38 -6.21
CA GLU A 400 -15.63 -22.67 -7.07
C GLU A 400 -15.40 -21.16 -7.09
N TYR A 401 -15.00 -20.58 -5.95
CA TYR A 401 -14.98 -19.12 -5.78
C TYR A 401 -13.57 -18.51 -5.63
N LEU A 402 -12.52 -19.30 -5.46
CA LEU A 402 -11.13 -18.80 -5.48
C LEU A 402 -10.47 -19.04 -6.84
N VAL A 403 -9.59 -18.14 -7.22
CA VAL A 403 -8.70 -18.36 -8.36
C VAL A 403 -7.64 -19.39 -7.98
N PHE A 404 -7.43 -20.37 -8.86
CA PHE A 404 -6.36 -21.37 -8.76
C PHE A 404 -5.33 -21.18 -9.87
N PRO A 405 -4.07 -21.63 -9.67
CA PRO A 405 -3.07 -21.59 -10.73
C PRO A 405 -3.56 -22.30 -12.00
N PRO A 406 -3.36 -21.71 -13.20
CA PRO A 406 -3.79 -22.32 -14.44
C PRO A 406 -3.04 -23.64 -14.68
N SER A 407 -3.75 -24.71 -15.03
CA SER A 407 -3.08 -25.95 -15.38
C SER A 407 -2.39 -25.83 -16.74
N LYS A 408 -1.12 -26.25 -16.85
CA LYS A 408 -0.31 -26.20 -18.09
C LYS A 408 -0.93 -26.84 -19.34
N ASN A 409 -1.98 -27.65 -19.18
CA ASN A 409 -2.70 -28.33 -20.26
C ASN A 409 -4.05 -27.68 -20.62
N GLN A 410 -4.37 -26.49 -20.11
CA GLN A 410 -5.67 -25.84 -20.35
C GLN A 410 -5.51 -24.51 -21.10
N CYS A 411 -6.38 -24.31 -22.09
CA CYS A 411 -6.50 -23.06 -22.81
C CYS A 411 -7.10 -21.97 -21.88
N PRO A 412 -6.70 -20.69 -22.00
CA PRO A 412 -7.18 -19.59 -21.17
C PRO A 412 -8.71 -19.34 -21.22
N ALA A 413 -9.40 -19.90 -22.23
CA ALA A 413 -10.80 -19.63 -22.52
C ALA A 413 -11.80 -20.59 -21.85
N SER A 414 -11.37 -21.47 -20.93
CA SER A 414 -12.25 -22.54 -20.40
C SER A 414 -12.30 -22.65 -18.88
N SER A 415 -12.43 -21.54 -18.17
CA SER A 415 -13.00 -21.50 -16.80
C SER A 415 -14.50 -21.84 -16.86
N GLN A 416 -14.82 -23.09 -17.25
CA GLN A 416 -16.19 -23.58 -17.17
C GLN A 416 -16.47 -23.99 -15.72
N LYS A 417 -17.24 -23.14 -15.04
CA LYS A 417 -17.97 -23.45 -13.79
C LYS A 417 -18.49 -24.89 -13.85
N GLY A 418 -18.12 -25.72 -12.88
CA GLY A 418 -18.57 -27.12 -12.77
C GLY A 418 -17.65 -28.21 -13.35
N ARG A 419 -16.45 -27.90 -13.86
CA ARG A 419 -15.46 -28.96 -14.17
C ARG A 419 -14.70 -29.41 -12.93
N LYS A 420 -14.85 -30.70 -12.58
CA LYS A 420 -14.08 -31.39 -11.53
C LYS A 420 -12.62 -31.63 -11.97
N ILE A 421 -11.86 -30.57 -12.18
CA ILE A 421 -10.40 -30.67 -12.30
C ILE A 421 -9.86 -30.89 -10.88
N PRO A 422 -8.85 -31.75 -10.66
CA PRO A 422 -8.19 -31.87 -9.37
C PRO A 422 -7.41 -30.58 -9.07
N LEU A 423 -8.10 -29.55 -8.59
CA LEU A 423 -7.50 -28.36 -8.02
C LEU A 423 -6.87 -28.77 -6.69
N LYS A 424 -5.55 -28.57 -6.56
CA LYS A 424 -4.79 -28.83 -5.34
C LYS A 424 -4.54 -27.52 -4.61
N GLY A 425 -4.54 -27.56 -3.28
CA GLY A 425 -4.34 -26.39 -2.43
C GLY A 425 -5.64 -25.65 -2.13
N ASN A 426 -5.49 -24.44 -1.57
CA ASN A 426 -6.61 -23.63 -1.08
C ASN A 426 -6.78 -22.31 -1.87
N GLY A 427 -6.38 -22.28 -3.15
CA GLY A 427 -6.43 -21.09 -4.01
C GLY A 427 -5.12 -20.29 -4.02
N ARG A 428 -5.05 -19.26 -4.88
CA ARG A 428 -3.89 -18.36 -4.99
C ARG A 428 -3.92 -17.31 -3.89
N ARG A 429 -2.95 -17.38 -2.98
CA ARG A 429 -2.74 -16.38 -1.92
C ARG A 429 -1.71 -15.37 -2.40
N ILE A 430 -2.17 -14.19 -2.77
CA ILE A 430 -1.34 -13.12 -3.35
C ILE A 430 -1.24 -11.88 -2.45
N ASP A 431 -2.09 -11.80 -1.44
CA ASP A 431 -2.06 -10.77 -0.41
C ASP A 431 -1.31 -11.27 0.82
N TYR A 432 -0.28 -10.53 1.22
CA TYR A 432 0.65 -10.94 2.27
C TYR A 432 0.65 -9.95 3.43
N ILE A 433 0.86 -10.50 4.64
CA ILE A 433 1.32 -9.75 5.81
C ILE A 433 2.52 -10.51 6.37
N LEU A 434 3.68 -9.85 6.33
CA LEU A 434 4.97 -10.37 6.73
C LEU A 434 5.51 -9.56 7.90
N TYR A 435 6.28 -10.18 8.77
CA TYR A 435 6.90 -9.49 9.90
C TYR A 435 8.37 -9.88 10.07
N SER A 436 9.17 -8.96 10.60
CA SER A 436 10.54 -9.27 11.01
C SER A 436 10.67 -9.23 12.53
N ASP A 437 11.39 -10.19 13.08
CA ASP A 437 11.90 -10.16 14.45
C ASP A 437 13.39 -9.76 14.51
N GLU A 438 13.99 -9.44 13.36
CA GLU A 438 15.35 -8.89 13.29
C GLU A 438 15.33 -7.39 13.64
N GLY A 439 16.33 -6.93 14.40
CA GLY A 439 16.43 -5.51 14.78
C GLY A 439 15.43 -5.05 15.84
N LEU A 440 14.66 -5.96 16.44
CA LEU A 440 13.91 -5.68 17.66
C LEU A 440 14.86 -5.51 18.85
N GLN A 441 14.37 -4.83 19.89
CA GLN A 441 15.08 -4.75 21.17
C GLN A 441 15.33 -6.15 21.73
N GLN A 442 16.54 -6.40 22.22
CA GLN A 442 17.04 -7.75 22.54
C GLN A 442 16.20 -8.49 23.60
N ASP A 443 15.56 -7.74 24.50
CA ASP A 443 14.73 -8.27 25.59
C ASP A 443 13.23 -8.32 25.24
N TRP A 444 12.86 -7.94 24.01
CA TRP A 444 11.47 -7.92 23.56
C TRP A 444 11.17 -9.17 22.76
N LYS A 445 10.03 -9.78 23.06
CA LYS A 445 9.52 -10.93 22.35
C LYS A 445 8.35 -10.51 21.48
N LEU A 446 8.44 -10.80 20.18
CA LEU A 446 7.38 -10.61 19.21
C LEU A 446 6.74 -11.96 18.86
N ASP A 447 5.50 -12.15 19.31
CA ASP A 447 4.70 -13.34 19.02
C ASP A 447 3.50 -12.98 18.15
N ILE A 448 3.06 -13.92 17.31
CA ILE A 448 1.77 -13.82 16.64
C ILE A 448 0.71 -14.30 17.64
N GLU A 449 -0.36 -13.54 17.83
CA GLU A 449 -1.52 -13.98 18.61
C GLU A 449 -2.64 -14.53 17.72
N GLU A 450 -2.86 -13.87 16.58
CA GLU A 450 -4.01 -14.12 15.72
C GLU A 450 -3.67 -13.85 14.25
N PHE A 451 -4.15 -14.71 13.34
CA PHE A 451 -4.10 -14.49 11.91
C PHE A 451 -5.48 -14.80 11.30
N SER A 452 -6.01 -13.92 10.45
CA SER A 452 -7.33 -14.14 9.87
C SER A 452 -7.45 -13.74 8.41
N PHE A 453 -8.25 -14.51 7.68
CA PHE A 453 -8.78 -14.16 6.35
C PHE A 453 -10.18 -13.58 6.54
N VAL A 454 -10.40 -12.35 6.09
CA VAL A 454 -11.58 -11.55 6.41
C VAL A 454 -12.48 -11.43 5.19
N THR A 455 -13.73 -11.81 5.38
CA THR A 455 -14.79 -11.85 4.34
C THR A 455 -15.77 -10.68 4.44
N GLN A 456 -15.49 -9.69 5.30
CA GLN A 456 -16.39 -8.55 5.54
C GLN A 456 -16.70 -7.71 4.30
N LEU A 457 -15.81 -7.75 3.30
CA LEU A 457 -15.96 -7.03 2.03
C LEU A 457 -16.58 -7.88 0.90
N ALA A 458 -17.27 -8.97 1.25
CA ALA A 458 -18.02 -9.80 0.31
C ALA A 458 -18.87 -8.96 -0.66
N GLY A 459 -18.72 -9.20 -1.96
CA GLY A 459 -19.43 -8.48 -3.02
C GLY A 459 -18.96 -7.04 -3.28
N LEU A 460 -17.93 -6.55 -2.59
CA LEU A 460 -17.39 -5.19 -2.76
C LEU A 460 -16.01 -5.17 -3.43
N THR A 461 -15.25 -6.27 -3.35
CA THR A 461 -13.92 -6.45 -3.92
C THR A 461 -13.69 -7.92 -4.22
N ASP A 462 -12.80 -8.23 -5.16
CA ASP A 462 -12.36 -9.56 -5.55
C ASP A 462 -11.17 -10.08 -4.71
N HIS A 463 -10.71 -9.34 -3.70
CA HIS A 463 -9.71 -9.82 -2.74
C HIS A 463 -10.29 -10.06 -1.35
N LEU A 464 -9.93 -11.18 -0.72
CA LEU A 464 -10.09 -11.38 0.72
C LEU A 464 -9.10 -10.51 1.47
N SER A 465 -9.57 -9.77 2.46
CA SER A 465 -8.67 -9.01 3.33
C SER A 465 -7.92 -9.97 4.26
N VAL A 466 -6.66 -9.64 4.58
CA VAL A 466 -5.83 -10.42 5.51
C VAL A 466 -5.57 -9.57 6.75
N ALA A 467 -5.56 -10.17 7.94
CA ALA A 467 -5.25 -9.47 9.18
C ALA A 467 -4.38 -10.32 10.11
N MET A 468 -3.49 -9.63 10.86
CA MET A 468 -2.56 -10.25 11.80
C MET A 468 -2.49 -9.42 13.08
N ARG A 469 -2.46 -10.10 14.23
CA ARG A 469 -2.22 -9.51 15.56
C ARG A 469 -0.85 -9.95 16.07
N LEU A 470 -0.02 -8.97 16.40
CA LEU A 470 1.27 -9.18 17.04
C LEU A 470 1.19 -8.80 18.52
N ALA A 471 1.71 -9.66 19.39
CA ALA A 471 1.99 -9.34 20.78
C ALA A 471 3.47 -9.01 20.95
N VAL A 472 3.74 -7.84 21.51
CA VAL A 472 5.07 -7.41 21.91
C VAL A 472 5.11 -7.46 23.43
N SER A 473 5.96 -8.32 23.99
CA SER A 473 6.18 -8.42 25.43
C SER A 473 7.61 -8.07 25.78
N THR A 474 7.78 -7.26 26.82
CA THR A 474 9.08 -6.95 27.42
C THR A 474 9.36 -8.05 28.44
N GLY A 475 10.46 -8.79 28.34
CA GLY A 475 10.78 -9.96 29.17
C GLY A 475 10.93 -9.73 30.69
N GLU A 476 10.42 -8.63 31.23
CA GLU A 476 10.28 -8.39 32.66
C GLU A 476 9.12 -9.25 33.21
N GLU A 477 9.41 -10.50 33.59
CA GLU A 477 8.57 -11.19 34.56
C GLU A 477 8.56 -10.35 35.85
N GLU A 478 7.37 -9.95 36.33
CA GLU A 478 7.24 -9.30 37.64
C GLU A 478 7.88 -10.19 38.73
N PRO A 479 8.69 -9.61 39.65
CA PRO A 479 9.45 -10.35 40.65
C PRO A 479 8.62 -11.05 41.73
#